data_AF-A0A8K0KTY6-F1
#
_entry.id   AF-A0A8K0KTY6-F1
#
_cell.length_a   1.000
_cell.length_b   1.000
_cell.length_c   1.000
_cell.angle_alpha   90.00
_cell.angle_beta   90.00
_cell.angle_gamma   90.00
#
_symmetry.space_group_name_H-M   'P 1'
#
loop_
_entity.id
_entity.type
_entity.pdbx_description
1 polymer ?
#
loop_
_entity_poly.entity_id
_entity_poly.type
_entity_poly.pdbx_seq_one_letter_code
_entity_poly.pdbx_strand_id
1 'polypeptide(L)'
;MLHTFNHAGVLYACHRLSCVHTGHFQLSPLINYAWPIFIAGLCSWPDLERIDVVRKLCRRLSEETRFACYESISAFHQALWDSEHRDWIRLAKEWRERGQQIIAI
;
A
#
# COMPACT_ATOMS: atom_id res chain seq x y z
N MET A 1 -15.31 -6.69 19.62
CA MET A 1 -13.93 -6.99 20.04
C MET A 1 -13.02 -6.98 18.79
N LEU A 2 -12.88 -5.81 18.14
CA LEU A 2 -12.27 -5.66 16.80
C LEU A 2 -11.27 -4.48 16.75
N HIS A 3 -10.87 -3.95 17.91
CA HIS A 3 -10.17 -2.66 18.01
C HIS A 3 -8.65 -2.77 18.21
N THR A 4 -8.10 -3.98 18.35
CA THR A 4 -6.71 -4.20 18.79
C THR A 4 -5.76 -4.69 17.71
N PHE A 5 -6.26 -5.17 16.56
CA PHE A 5 -5.39 -5.72 15.49
C PHE A 5 -4.86 -4.67 14.51
N ASN A 6 -5.35 -3.42 14.55
CA ASN A 6 -4.93 -2.37 13.62
C ASN A 6 -3.57 -1.72 13.94
N HIS A 7 -3.10 -1.79 15.19
CA HIS A 7 -1.90 -1.05 15.57
C HIS A 7 -0.60 -1.82 15.31
N ALA A 8 -0.56 -3.14 15.50
CA ALA A 8 0.67 -3.91 15.33
C ALA A 8 1.15 -3.96 13.87
N GLY A 9 0.23 -4.13 12.91
CA GLY A 9 0.56 -4.12 11.48
C GLY A 9 1.01 -2.75 10.96
N VAL A 10 0.35 -1.69 11.44
CA VAL A 10 0.72 -0.29 11.11
C VAL A 10 2.06 0.09 11.74
N LEU A 11 2.30 -0.29 13.01
CA LEU A 11 3.59 -0.05 13.67
C LEU A 11 4.73 -0.85 13.02
N TYR A 12 4.47 -2.09 12.60
CA TYR A 12 5.43 -2.89 11.84
C TYR A 12 5.76 -2.25 10.49
N ALA A 13 4.74 -1.78 9.76
CA ALA A 13 4.91 -1.09 8.49
C ALA A 13 5.69 0.24 8.65
N CYS A 14 5.31 1.07 9.63
CA CYS A 14 5.99 2.32 9.93
C CYS A 14 7.45 2.11 10.35
N HIS A 15 7.74 1.11 11.19
CA HIS A 15 9.11 0.82 11.62
C HIS A 15 10.00 0.38 10.44
N ARG A 16 9.50 -0.48 9.54
CA ARG A 16 10.25 -0.89 8.34
C ARG A 16 10.42 0.23 7.32
N LEU A 17 9.44 1.14 7.19
CA LEU A 17 9.51 2.25 6.25
C LEU A 17 10.56 3.29 6.67
N SER A 18 10.82 3.49 7.96
CA SER A 18 11.91 4.36 8.44
C SER A 18 13.30 3.89 8.01
N CYS A 19 13.49 2.59 7.75
CA CYS A 19 14.76 2.03 7.25
C CYS A 19 14.99 2.24 5.74
N VAL A 20 13.98 2.73 5.00
CA VAL A 20 14.08 3.02 3.56
C VAL A 20 15.00 4.21 3.25
N HIS A 21 15.34 5.03 4.25
CA HIS A 21 16.24 6.18 4.06
C HIS A 21 17.71 5.80 3.78
N THR A 22 18.09 4.53 3.97
CA THR A 22 19.48 4.05 3.83
C THR A 22 19.62 3.00 2.73
N GLY A 23 19.41 3.41 1.48
CA GLY A 23 20.23 3.10 0.29
C GLY A 23 20.68 1.67 -0.08
N HIS A 24 20.30 0.59 0.59
CA HIS A 24 20.73 -0.77 0.22
C HIS A 24 19.52 -1.70 -0.01
N PHE A 25 19.13 -1.86 -1.27
CA PHE A 25 18.02 -2.73 -1.68
C PHE A 25 18.55 -4.04 -2.28
N GLN A 26 18.42 -5.15 -1.53
CA GLN A 26 18.42 -6.48 -2.14
C GLN A 26 17.03 -6.74 -2.76
N LEU A 27 16.97 -7.48 -3.88
CA LEU A 27 15.74 -7.69 -4.66
C LEU A 27 14.71 -8.62 -3.99
N SER A 28 15.12 -9.47 -3.04
CA SER A 28 14.27 -10.40 -2.28
C SER A 28 13.35 -9.74 -1.21
N PRO A 29 13.79 -8.71 -0.44
CA PRO A 29 12.89 -8.02 0.50
C PRO A 29 11.83 -7.14 -0.17
N LEU A 30 11.94 -6.85 -1.47
CA LEU A 30 11.06 -5.85 -2.09
C LEU A 30 9.60 -6.28 -2.08
N ILE A 31 9.28 -7.47 -2.59
CA ILE A 31 7.89 -7.98 -2.61
C ILE A 31 7.26 -8.03 -1.22
N ASN A 32 8.07 -8.18 -0.16
CA ASN A 32 7.61 -8.15 1.24
C ASN A 32 7.12 -6.76 1.70
N TYR A 33 7.38 -5.69 0.93
CA TYR A 33 6.85 -4.35 1.19
C TYR A 33 5.45 -4.13 0.61
N ALA A 34 4.92 -5.03 -0.23
CA ALA A 34 3.59 -4.87 -0.83
C ALA A 34 2.51 -4.65 0.26
N TRP A 35 2.49 -5.49 1.29
CA TRP A 35 1.56 -5.37 2.41
C TRP A 35 1.77 -4.11 3.26
N PRO A 36 2.98 -3.79 3.74
CA PRO A 36 3.26 -2.54 4.43
C PRO A 36 2.82 -1.28 3.66
N ILE A 37 3.09 -1.23 2.36
CA ILE A 37 2.74 -0.09 1.50
C ILE A 37 1.22 -0.04 1.31
N PHE A 38 0.57 -1.18 1.08
CA PHE A 38 -0.87 -1.28 0.99
C PHE A 38 -1.54 -0.69 2.25
N ILE A 39 -1.11 -1.12 3.44
CA ILE A 39 -1.64 -0.60 4.71
C ILE A 39 -1.33 0.90 4.86
N ALA A 40 -0.11 1.34 4.51
CA ALA A 40 0.28 2.74 4.61
C ALA A 40 -0.64 3.66 3.78
N GLY A 41 -1.04 3.25 2.57
CA GLY A 41 -1.97 4.03 1.75
C GLY A 41 -3.44 3.96 2.19
N LEU A 42 -3.86 2.89 2.89
CA LEU A 42 -5.17 2.88 3.56
C LEU A 42 -5.22 3.93 4.70
N CYS A 43 -4.10 4.08 5.43
CA CYS A 43 -4.00 4.95 6.59
C CYS A 43 -3.50 6.37 6.29
N SER A 44 -3.25 6.72 5.03
CA SER A 44 -2.69 8.03 4.65
C SER A 44 -3.74 9.12 4.56
N TRP A 45 -5.01 8.82 4.27
CA TRP A 45 -6.06 9.82 4.23
C TRP A 45 -6.38 10.38 5.64
N PRO A 46 -6.64 11.70 5.81
CA PRO A 46 -6.68 12.76 4.79
C PRO A 46 -5.35 13.50 4.55
N ASP A 47 -4.23 12.97 5.03
CA ASP A 47 -2.92 13.62 4.96
C ASP A 47 -2.34 13.53 3.54
N LEU A 48 -2.40 14.66 2.82
CA LEU A 48 -1.91 14.78 1.44
C LEU A 48 -0.40 14.53 1.31
N GLU A 49 0.39 14.85 2.34
CA GLU A 49 1.83 14.59 2.34
C GLU A 49 2.08 13.08 2.42
N ARG A 50 1.39 12.37 3.32
CA ARG A 50 1.47 10.91 3.43
C ARG A 50 0.98 10.21 2.17
N ILE A 51 -0.08 10.73 1.54
CA ILE A 51 -0.57 10.22 0.25
C ILE A 51 0.50 10.37 -0.84
N ASP A 52 1.14 11.54 -0.94
CA ASP A 52 2.19 11.79 -1.92
C ASP A 52 3.42 10.89 -1.69
N VAL A 53 3.82 10.66 -0.43
CA VAL A 53 4.89 9.72 -0.07
C VAL A 53 4.58 8.31 -0.54
N VAL A 54 3.36 7.79 -0.25
CA VAL A 54 2.94 6.45 -0.68
C VAL A 54 2.93 6.34 -2.21
N ARG A 55 2.40 7.35 -2.90
CA ARG A 55 2.37 7.39 -4.37
C ARG A 55 3.77 7.37 -4.98
N LYS A 56 4.68 8.19 -4.44
CA LYS A 56 6.09 8.22 -4.88
C LYS A 56 6.79 6.89 -4.64
N LEU A 57 6.52 6.24 -3.51
CA LEU A 57 7.10 4.94 -3.18
C LEU A 57 6.62 3.83 -4.12
N CYS A 58 5.30 3.71 -4.35
CA CYS A 58 4.75 2.77 -5.31
C CYS A 58 5.35 2.97 -6.71
N ARG A 59 5.43 4.23 -7.16
CA ARG A 59 6.01 4.57 -8.47
C ARG A 59 7.47 4.16 -8.59
N ARG A 60 8.31 4.48 -7.60
CA ARG A 60 9.72 4.06 -7.61
C ARG A 60 9.84 2.54 -7.65
N LEU A 61 9.06 1.83 -6.84
CA LEU A 61 9.12 0.38 -6.79
C LEU A 61 8.58 -0.29 -8.06
N SER A 62 7.57 0.27 -8.72
CA SER A 62 7.14 -0.21 -10.04
C SER A 62 8.19 0.09 -11.14
N GLU A 63 8.90 1.21 -11.05
CA GLU A 63 9.97 1.57 -12.00
C GLU A 63 11.24 0.71 -11.79
N GLU A 64 11.59 0.40 -10.54
CA GLU A 64 12.81 -0.32 -10.17
C GLU A 64 12.63 -1.86 -10.14
N THR A 65 11.40 -2.35 -10.08
CA THR A 65 11.09 -3.78 -10.03
C THR A 65 10.19 -4.21 -11.19
N ARG A 66 10.10 -5.51 -11.45
CA ARG A 66 9.11 -6.07 -12.40
C ARG A 66 7.83 -6.56 -11.70
N PHE A 67 7.60 -6.13 -10.45
CA PHE A 67 6.47 -6.60 -9.67
C PHE A 67 5.23 -5.75 -9.94
N ALA A 68 4.28 -6.31 -10.69
CA ALA A 68 3.01 -5.67 -11.01
C ALA A 68 2.16 -5.30 -9.77
N CYS A 69 2.46 -5.89 -8.60
CA CYS A 69 1.71 -5.61 -7.38
C CYS A 69 1.79 -4.14 -6.96
N TYR A 70 2.88 -3.42 -7.22
CA TYR A 70 2.97 -2.00 -6.83
C TYR A 70 2.11 -1.09 -7.71
N GLU A 71 1.94 -1.44 -8.98
CA GLU A 71 1.00 -0.76 -9.87
C GLU A 71 -0.44 -1.01 -9.40
N SER A 72 -0.79 -2.26 -9.09
CA SER A 72 -2.10 -2.63 -8.55
C SER A 72 -2.41 -1.93 -7.22
N ILE A 73 -1.43 -1.87 -6.30
CA ILE A 73 -1.57 -1.16 -5.02
C ILE A 73 -1.79 0.33 -5.25
N SER A 74 -0.97 0.95 -6.13
CA SER A 74 -1.09 2.36 -6.46
C SER A 74 -2.46 2.69 -7.06
N ALA A 75 -2.94 1.88 -8.00
CA ALA A 75 -4.25 2.04 -8.62
C ALA A 75 -5.38 1.88 -7.59
N PHE A 76 -5.26 0.92 -6.67
CA PHE A 76 -6.25 0.70 -5.62
C PHE A 76 -6.33 1.89 -4.66
N HIS A 77 -5.17 2.38 -4.20
CA HIS A 77 -5.12 3.56 -3.35
C HIS A 77 -5.69 4.80 -4.02
N GLN A 78 -5.39 5.03 -5.29
CA GLN A 78 -5.95 6.15 -6.02
C GLN A 78 -7.48 6.05 -6.11
N ALA A 79 -8.01 4.89 -6.48
CA ALA A 79 -9.46 4.65 -6.49
C ALA A 79 -10.10 4.85 -5.10
N LEU A 80 -9.42 4.44 -4.03
CA LEU A 80 -9.87 4.66 -2.66
C LEU A 80 -9.92 6.14 -2.30
N TRP A 81 -8.87 6.90 -2.60
CA TRP A 81 -8.77 8.31 -2.29
C TRP A 81 -9.71 9.18 -3.14
N ASP A 82 -10.08 8.72 -4.33
CA ASP A 82 -11.07 9.37 -5.19
C ASP A 82 -12.52 9.00 -4.81
N SER A 83 -12.71 7.89 -4.09
CA SER A 83 -14.05 7.47 -3.65
C SER A 83 -14.62 8.37 -2.55
N GLU A 84 -15.93 8.64 -2.61
CA GLU A 84 -16.64 9.49 -1.65
C GLU A 84 -16.66 8.87 -0.25
N HIS A 85 -16.94 7.56 -0.16
CA HIS A 85 -17.11 6.86 1.12
C HIS A 85 -15.80 6.34 1.71
N ARG A 86 -14.73 6.25 0.92
CA ARG A 86 -13.39 5.80 1.35
C ARG A 86 -13.42 4.46 2.09
N ASP A 87 -14.40 3.61 1.76
CA ASP A 87 -14.56 2.27 2.30
C ASP A 87 -13.72 1.29 1.47
N TRP A 88 -12.52 1.02 1.96
CA TRP A 88 -11.60 0.11 1.30
C TRP A 88 -12.09 -1.34 1.26
N ILE A 89 -12.94 -1.77 2.21
CA ILE A 89 -13.49 -3.13 2.23
C ILE A 89 -14.47 -3.29 1.07
N ARG A 90 -15.36 -2.31 0.89
CA ARG A 90 -16.28 -2.27 -0.24
C ARG A 90 -15.52 -2.22 -1.56
N LEU A 91 -14.56 -1.31 -1.71
CA LEU A 91 -13.75 -1.20 -2.92
C LEU A 91 -13.00 -2.51 -3.24
N ALA A 92 -12.44 -3.18 -2.22
CA ALA A 92 -11.75 -4.47 -2.40
C ALA A 92 -12.69 -5.59 -2.87
N LYS A 93 -13.95 -5.60 -2.40
CA LYS A 93 -14.97 -6.53 -2.91
C LYS A 93 -15.30 -6.25 -4.37
N GLU A 94 -15.52 -5.00 -4.73
CA GLU A 94 -15.82 -4.59 -6.11
C GLU A 94 -14.68 -4.96 -7.07
N TRP A 95 -13.43 -4.78 -6.65
CA TRP A 95 -12.26 -5.18 -7.43
C TRP A 95 -12.17 -6.70 -7.60
N ARG A 96 -12.42 -7.46 -6.53
CA ARG A 96 -12.44 -8.92 -6.58
C ARG A 96 -13.51 -9.45 -7.54
N GLU A 97 -14.70 -8.86 -7.51
CA GLU A 97 -15.81 -9.23 -8.41
C GLU A 97 -15.48 -8.95 -9.88
N ARG A 98 -14.61 -7.97 -10.16
CA ARG A 98 -14.07 -7.67 -11.49
C ARG A 98 -12.85 -8.52 -11.87
N GLY A 99 -12.47 -9.49 -11.04
CA GLY A 99 -11.29 -10.34 -11.26
C GLY A 99 -9.95 -9.64 -11.02
N GLN A 100 -9.94 -8.47 -10.38
CA GLN A 100 -8.72 -7.73 -10.06
C GLN A 100 -8.21 -8.13 -8.68
N GLN A 101 -6.96 -8.62 -8.62
CA GLN A 101 -6.26 -8.85 -7.36
C GLN A 101 -5.40 -7.63 -7.01
N ILE A 102 -5.52 -7.16 -5.77
CA ILE A 102 -4.74 -6.01 -5.27
C ILE A 102 -3.28 -6.43 -5.04
N ILE A 103 -3.06 -7.57 -4.39
CA ILE A 103 -1.77 -8.21 -4.22
C ILE A 103 -1.94 -9.66 -4.67
N ALA A 104 -1.43 -9.98 -5.86
CA ALA A 104 -1.27 -11.36 -6.32
C ALA A 104 0.06 -11.87 -5.76
N ILE A 105 0.01 -12.83 -4.85
CA ILE A 105 1.20 -13.55 -4.34
C ILE A 105 1.17 -14.96 -4.91
#